data_AF-A0A2H0I7Z1-F1
#
_entry.id   AF-A0A2H0I7Z1-F1
#
_cell.length_a   1.000
_cell.length_b   1.000
_cell.length_c   1.000
_cell.angle_alpha   90.00
_cell.angle_beta   90.00
_cell.angle_gamma   90.00
#
_symmetry.space_group_name_H-M   'P 1'
#
loop_
_entity.id
_entity.type
_entity.pdbx_description
1 polymer ?
#
loop_
_entity_poly.entity_id
_entity_poly.type
_entity_poly.pdbx_seq_one_letter_code
_entity_poly.pdbx_strand_id
1 'polypeptide(L)'
;MDGVGNTYILKFTTMDEKISSIKKNTGLVASWIFGSFFAFLGIGSIFSEPIPGIIMLIMAVTLLPVCNKFAMEKWNFHLSAKRKSLIIIIGFILFSATVPESKTPAVQTSVSSKEVQTSSGNDILVQNKQEEGEIVKNDIKIPIIPKEEIKTISASTPIPTQEEYLLVTKVVDGDTIEVMINGKNEKLRLLGVDTPETVDPRKSVECFGKESSNKANEVLLNKKVKLVSDETQGDKDKYGRLLRYVYREDGVFYNKWIIENGYAHEYTYNKPYKFQTEFKQAEKTARENQLGLWSPEICNIPIMQEVPVTTINTTTSNQQVTGGHIFYTSRHYKSVLYYCDTDLTWQSLSKSYLESYTSTTALLQKYPTKTLHEPCK
;
A
#
# COMPACT_ATOMS: atom_id res chain seq x y z
N MET A 1 45.49 -32.69 -0.10
CA MET A 1 44.83 -31.39 -0.29
C MET A 1 43.52 -31.69 -0.97
N ASP A 2 42.46 -31.51 -0.20
CA ASP A 2 41.24 -32.29 -0.30
C ASP A 2 40.24 -31.64 -1.26
N GLY A 3 39.67 -32.44 -2.16
CA GLY A 3 38.61 -32.04 -3.07
C GLY A 3 37.25 -32.28 -2.44
N VAL A 4 36.53 -31.22 -2.09
CA VAL A 4 35.14 -31.28 -1.62
C VAL A 4 34.22 -30.89 -2.77
N GLY A 5 33.54 -31.88 -3.36
CA GLY A 5 32.44 -31.68 -4.31
C GLY A 5 31.13 -31.46 -3.56
N ASN A 6 30.47 -30.32 -3.81
CA ASN A 6 29.13 -30.04 -3.30
C ASN A 6 28.06 -30.63 -4.23
N THR A 7 27.33 -31.63 -3.74
CA THR A 7 26.18 -32.23 -4.40
C THR A 7 24.90 -31.49 -3.98
N TYR A 8 24.25 -30.80 -4.90
CA TYR A 8 22.95 -30.16 -4.66
C TYR A 8 21.82 -31.19 -4.85
N ILE A 9 21.14 -31.56 -3.77
CA ILE A 9 19.93 -32.41 -3.81
C ILE A 9 18.71 -31.50 -4.01
N LEU A 10 18.07 -31.57 -5.17
CA LEU A 10 16.75 -30.97 -5.42
C LEU A 10 15.69 -31.76 -4.63
N LYS A 11 15.12 -31.13 -3.60
CA LYS A 11 13.95 -31.68 -2.89
C LYS A 11 12.71 -31.49 -3.77
N PHE A 12 12.24 -32.56 -4.40
CA PHE A 12 10.92 -32.62 -5.00
C PHE A 12 9.88 -32.81 -3.90
N THR A 13 9.04 -31.80 -3.68
CA THR A 13 7.89 -31.87 -2.77
C THR A 13 6.88 -32.90 -3.32
N THR A 14 6.53 -33.91 -2.53
CA THR A 14 5.65 -34.99 -2.98
C THR A 14 4.22 -34.50 -3.17
N MET A 15 3.51 -35.09 -4.12
CA MET A 15 2.14 -34.71 -4.51
C MET A 15 1.16 -34.77 -3.32
N ASP A 16 1.45 -35.60 -2.31
CA ASP A 16 0.70 -35.75 -1.07
C ASP A 16 0.77 -34.52 -0.15
N GLU A 17 1.92 -33.84 -0.05
CA GLU A 17 2.03 -32.57 0.68
C GLU A 17 1.18 -31.48 0.02
N LYS A 18 1.14 -31.47 -1.32
CA LYS A 18 0.35 -30.51 -2.08
C LYS A 18 -1.15 -30.72 -1.85
N ILE A 19 -1.64 -31.97 -1.87
CA ILE A 19 -3.05 -32.30 -1.60
C ILE A 19 -3.44 -31.97 -0.14
N SER A 20 -2.54 -32.22 0.83
CA SER A 20 -2.74 -31.85 2.23
C SER A 20 -2.86 -30.34 2.42
N SER A 21 -2.00 -29.56 1.75
CA SER A 21 -2.04 -28.09 1.78
C SER A 21 -3.35 -27.53 1.20
N ILE A 22 -3.88 -28.15 0.14
CA ILE A 22 -5.13 -27.75 -0.50
C ILE A 22 -6.32 -28.02 0.44
N LYS A 23 -6.40 -29.21 1.07
CA LYS A 23 -7.47 -29.53 2.04
C LYS A 23 -7.45 -28.61 3.27
N LYS A 24 -6.27 -28.20 3.73
CA LYS A 24 -6.12 -27.27 4.86
C LYS A 24 -6.59 -25.86 4.48
N ASN A 25 -6.30 -25.41 3.27
CA ASN A 25 -6.72 -24.09 2.79
C ASN A 25 -8.22 -24.01 2.50
N THR A 26 -8.85 -25.05 1.94
CA THR A 26 -10.30 -25.04 1.68
C THR A 26 -11.12 -25.01 2.97
N GLY A 27 -10.70 -25.76 4.01
CA GLY A 27 -11.32 -25.70 5.32
C GLY A 27 -11.18 -24.34 6.01
N LEU A 28 -10.03 -23.67 5.82
CA LEU A 28 -9.79 -22.33 6.38
C LEU A 28 -10.67 -21.28 5.70
N VAL A 29 -10.78 -21.31 4.38
CA VAL A 29 -11.60 -20.37 3.60
C VAL A 29 -13.09 -20.52 3.95
N ALA A 30 -13.60 -21.74 4.04
CA ALA A 30 -14.99 -21.99 4.44
C ALA A 30 -15.29 -21.42 5.83
N SER A 31 -14.39 -21.62 6.80
CA SER A 31 -14.54 -21.11 8.17
C SER A 31 -14.69 -19.58 8.22
N TRP A 32 -13.92 -18.87 7.38
CA TRP A 32 -14.01 -17.41 7.27
C TRP A 32 -15.30 -16.94 6.60
N ILE A 33 -15.74 -17.60 5.54
CA ILE A 33 -16.97 -17.26 4.81
C ILE A 33 -18.18 -17.42 5.75
N PHE A 34 -18.35 -18.61 6.34
CA PHE A 34 -19.48 -18.89 7.24
C PHE A 34 -19.41 -18.05 8.51
N GLY A 35 -18.23 -17.91 9.12
CA GLY A 35 -18.05 -17.09 10.33
C GLY A 35 -18.38 -15.60 10.10
N SER A 36 -17.98 -15.05 8.95
CA SER A 36 -18.32 -13.65 8.60
C SER A 36 -19.82 -13.49 8.33
N PHE A 37 -20.42 -14.43 7.61
CA PHE A 37 -21.87 -14.43 7.33
C PHE A 37 -22.71 -14.41 8.61
N PHE A 38 -22.40 -15.30 9.57
CA PHE A 38 -23.11 -15.32 10.86
C PHE A 38 -22.86 -14.07 11.72
N ALA A 39 -21.67 -13.48 11.65
CA ALA A 39 -21.38 -12.23 12.36
C ALA A 39 -22.24 -11.07 11.81
N PHE A 40 -22.31 -10.91 10.49
CA PHE A 40 -23.13 -9.86 9.86
C PHE A 40 -24.61 -10.04 10.16
N LEU A 41 -25.14 -11.26 10.04
CA LEU A 41 -26.54 -11.53 10.38
C LEU A 41 -26.81 -11.32 11.88
N GLY A 42 -25.93 -11.80 12.75
CA GLY A 42 -26.08 -11.66 14.21
C GLY A 42 -26.08 -10.20 14.67
N ILE A 43 -25.18 -9.37 14.15
CA ILE A 43 -25.13 -7.93 14.46
C ILE A 43 -26.39 -7.22 13.97
N GLY A 44 -26.88 -7.56 12.78
CA GLY A 44 -28.11 -6.98 12.24
C GLY A 44 -29.35 -7.34 13.07
N SER A 45 -29.44 -8.60 13.52
CA SER A 45 -30.60 -9.10 14.25
C SER A 45 -30.61 -8.72 15.74
N ILE A 46 -29.48 -8.34 16.35
CA ILE A 46 -29.42 -8.11 17.82
C ILE A 46 -30.36 -6.98 18.29
N PHE A 47 -30.63 -6.00 17.43
CA PHE A 47 -31.49 -4.85 17.75
C PHE A 47 -32.98 -5.14 17.55
N SER A 48 -33.32 -6.10 16.69
CA SER A 48 -34.71 -6.46 16.40
C SER A 48 -35.15 -7.68 17.22
N GLU A 49 -34.33 -8.72 17.26
CA GLU A 49 -34.59 -9.97 17.96
C GLU A 49 -33.30 -10.43 18.67
N PRO A 50 -33.12 -10.11 19.96
CA PRO A 50 -31.84 -10.27 20.63
C PRO A 50 -31.43 -11.74 20.76
N ILE A 51 -32.38 -12.65 20.98
CA ILE A 51 -32.11 -14.08 21.20
C ILE A 51 -31.49 -14.75 19.95
N PRO A 52 -32.12 -14.72 18.76
CA PRO A 52 -31.51 -15.29 17.55
C PRO A 52 -30.22 -14.56 17.14
N GLY A 53 -30.14 -13.24 17.35
CA GLY A 53 -28.91 -12.47 17.10
C GLY A 53 -27.72 -12.94 17.93
N ILE A 54 -27.94 -13.17 19.24
CA ILE A 54 -26.90 -13.69 20.16
C ILE A 54 -26.48 -15.11 19.75
N ILE A 55 -27.43 -15.98 19.39
CA ILE A 55 -27.12 -17.35 18.93
C ILE A 55 -26.23 -17.34 17.68
N MET A 56 -26.54 -16.47 16.70
CA MET A 56 -25.74 -16.30 15.49
C MET A 56 -24.32 -15.78 15.79
N LEU A 57 -24.18 -14.84 16.74
CA LEU A 57 -22.88 -14.34 17.18
C LEU A 57 -22.02 -15.41 17.87
N ILE A 58 -22.63 -16.26 18.70
CA ILE A 58 -21.92 -17.38 19.34
C ILE A 58 -21.40 -18.34 18.26
N MET A 59 -22.22 -18.67 17.25
CA MET A 59 -21.78 -19.50 16.13
C MET A 59 -20.64 -18.85 15.33
N ALA A 60 -20.73 -17.55 15.05
CA ALA A 60 -19.67 -16.80 14.37
C ALA A 60 -18.33 -16.86 15.12
N VAL A 61 -18.33 -16.63 16.43
CA VAL A 61 -17.13 -16.69 17.28
C VAL A 61 -16.50 -18.09 17.29
N THR A 62 -17.30 -19.16 17.24
CA THR A 62 -16.76 -20.53 17.19
C THR A 62 -16.13 -20.90 15.84
N LEU A 63 -16.60 -20.29 14.75
CA LEU A 63 -16.13 -20.54 13.38
C LEU A 63 -14.95 -19.65 12.98
N LEU A 64 -14.86 -18.43 13.51
CA LEU A 64 -13.81 -17.50 13.12
C LEU A 64 -12.45 -17.94 13.69
N PRO A 65 -11.43 -18.19 12.84
CA PRO A 65 -10.11 -18.63 13.30
C PRO A 65 -9.42 -17.62 14.23
N VAL A 66 -9.69 -16.32 14.04
CA VAL A 66 -9.15 -15.23 14.86
C VAL A 66 -9.65 -15.31 16.30
N CYS A 67 -10.97 -15.50 16.48
CA CYS A 67 -11.59 -15.65 17.80
C CYS A 67 -11.08 -16.91 18.51
N ASN A 68 -10.94 -18.01 17.78
CA ASN A 68 -10.42 -19.25 18.35
C ASN A 68 -8.94 -19.12 18.75
N LYS A 69 -8.11 -18.43 17.95
CA LYS A 69 -6.70 -18.18 18.30
C LYS A 69 -6.58 -17.28 19.53
N PHE A 70 -7.42 -16.25 19.63
CA PHE A 70 -7.47 -15.37 20.79
C PHE A 70 -7.90 -16.11 22.07
N ALA A 71 -8.95 -16.94 21.99
CA ALA A 71 -9.42 -17.75 23.13
C ALA A 71 -8.34 -18.74 23.62
N MET A 72 -7.54 -19.27 22.70
CA MET A 72 -6.39 -20.11 23.03
C MET A 72 -5.28 -19.31 23.74
N GLU A 73 -4.89 -18.16 23.18
CA GLU A 73 -3.76 -17.37 23.64
C GLU A 73 -4.04 -16.64 24.96
N LYS A 74 -5.26 -16.15 25.15
CA LYS A 74 -5.63 -15.39 26.35
C LYS A 74 -6.28 -16.24 27.43
N TRP A 75 -7.09 -17.24 27.07
CA TRP A 75 -7.96 -17.94 28.03
C TRP A 75 -7.62 -19.44 28.18
N ASN A 76 -6.54 -19.93 27.55
CA ASN A 76 -6.11 -21.33 27.57
C ASN A 76 -7.25 -22.33 27.26
N PHE A 77 -8.22 -21.90 26.45
CA PHE A 77 -9.46 -22.64 26.22
C PHE A 77 -9.38 -23.42 24.90
N HIS A 78 -9.15 -24.73 24.99
CA HIS A 78 -9.02 -25.60 23.82
C HIS A 78 -10.35 -26.22 23.38
N LEU A 79 -10.98 -25.62 22.38
CA LEU A 79 -12.22 -26.12 21.79
C LEU A 79 -11.92 -27.15 20.69
N SER A 80 -12.11 -28.44 20.98
CA SER A 80 -11.89 -29.51 20.01
C SER A 80 -12.86 -29.42 18.81
N ALA A 81 -12.47 -29.95 17.65
CA ALA A 81 -13.31 -29.95 16.45
C ALA A 81 -14.70 -30.56 16.69
N LYS A 82 -14.78 -31.61 17.53
CA LYS A 82 -16.05 -32.23 17.94
C LYS A 82 -16.94 -31.27 18.74
N ARG A 83 -16.37 -30.49 19.66
CA ARG A 83 -17.11 -29.50 20.47
C ARG A 83 -17.60 -28.32 19.63
N LYS A 84 -16.83 -27.88 18.64
CA LYS A 84 -17.25 -26.84 17.69
C LYS A 84 -18.46 -27.26 16.87
N SER A 85 -18.42 -28.48 16.32
CA SER A 85 -19.55 -29.05 15.59
C SER A 85 -20.80 -29.15 16.47
N LEU A 86 -20.65 -29.57 17.73
CA LEU A 86 -21.76 -29.64 18.69
C LEU A 86 -22.40 -28.26 18.97
N ILE A 87 -21.59 -27.21 19.19
CA ILE A 87 -22.10 -25.86 19.45
C ILE A 87 -22.87 -25.31 18.25
N ILE A 88 -22.41 -25.57 17.03
CA ILE A 88 -23.09 -25.18 15.80
C ILE A 88 -24.44 -25.89 15.69
N ILE A 89 -24.47 -27.22 15.91
CA ILE A 89 -25.71 -28.01 15.86
C ILE A 89 -26.72 -27.51 16.90
N ILE A 90 -26.30 -27.28 18.14
CA ILE A 90 -27.15 -26.75 19.20
C ILE A 90 -27.64 -25.34 18.83
N GLY A 91 -26.76 -24.50 18.27
CA GLY A 91 -27.11 -23.16 17.79
C GLY A 91 -28.21 -23.20 16.74
N PHE A 92 -28.15 -24.11 15.76
CA PHE A 92 -29.19 -24.28 14.76
C PHE A 92 -30.53 -24.78 15.35
N ILE A 93 -30.48 -25.68 16.32
CA ILE A 93 -31.68 -26.18 17.01
C ILE A 93 -32.36 -25.03 17.77
N LEU A 94 -31.57 -24.25 18.53
CA LEU A 94 -32.08 -23.10 19.28
C LEU A 94 -32.59 -22.00 18.35
N PHE A 95 -31.88 -21.70 17.26
CA PHE A 95 -32.32 -20.74 16.25
C PHE A 95 -33.67 -21.16 15.64
N SER A 96 -33.83 -22.44 15.28
CA SER A 96 -35.07 -22.97 14.73
C SER A 96 -36.25 -22.87 15.71
N ALA A 97 -35.99 -23.03 17.01
CA ALA A 97 -37.02 -22.86 18.05
C ALA A 97 -37.43 -21.39 18.28
N THR A 98 -36.60 -20.44 17.86
CA THR A 98 -36.86 -19.00 18.06
C THR A 98 -37.57 -18.34 16.88
N VAL A 99 -37.58 -18.97 15.71
CA VAL A 99 -38.31 -18.43 14.55
C VAL A 99 -39.81 -18.65 14.78
N PRO A 100 -40.62 -17.59 14.94
CA PRO A 100 -42.06 -17.76 15.08
C PRO A 100 -42.60 -18.38 13.79
N GLU A 101 -43.36 -19.46 13.95
CA GLU A 101 -44.04 -20.16 12.87
C GLU A 101 -44.90 -19.14 12.10
N SER A 102 -44.47 -18.77 10.90
CA SER A 102 -45.16 -17.77 10.09
C SER A 102 -46.55 -18.31 9.77
N LYS A 103 -47.59 -17.80 10.45
CA LYS A 103 -48.97 -18.08 10.08
C LYS A 103 -49.22 -17.50 8.70
N THR A 104 -49.33 -18.39 7.72
CA THR A 104 -49.76 -18.08 6.36
C THR A 104 -51.12 -17.39 6.40
N PRO A 105 -51.27 -16.15 5.88
CA PRO A 105 -52.59 -15.60 5.67
C PRO A 105 -53.27 -16.34 4.52
N ALA A 106 -54.43 -16.93 4.81
CA ALA A 106 -55.32 -17.52 3.83
C ALA A 106 -55.79 -16.43 2.85
N VAL A 107 -55.36 -16.52 1.59
CA VAL A 107 -55.97 -15.78 0.48
C VAL A 107 -56.91 -16.73 -0.23
N GLN A 108 -58.19 -16.35 -0.22
CA GLN A 108 -59.30 -17.08 -0.79
C GLN A 108 -59.22 -17.14 -2.31
N THR A 109 -59.49 -18.34 -2.82
CA THR A 109 -59.80 -18.66 -4.21
C THR A 109 -61.09 -17.97 -4.66
N SER A 110 -61.05 -17.25 -5.77
CA SER A 110 -62.22 -17.08 -6.63
C SER A 110 -61.89 -17.51 -8.06
N VAL A 111 -62.66 -18.49 -8.50
CA VAL A 111 -62.61 -19.24 -9.76
C VAL A 111 -63.02 -18.37 -10.95
N SER A 112 -62.33 -18.47 -12.09
CA SER A 112 -63.00 -18.61 -13.40
C SER A 112 -62.05 -19.01 -14.53
N SER A 113 -62.14 -20.30 -14.90
CA SER A 113 -62.33 -20.81 -16.27
C SER A 113 -61.51 -20.23 -17.44
N LYS A 114 -60.55 -21.00 -17.98
CA LYS A 114 -60.72 -21.83 -19.20
C LYS A 114 -59.39 -22.39 -19.72
N GLU A 115 -59.44 -23.70 -20.01
CA GLU A 115 -58.90 -24.45 -21.16
C GLU A 115 -58.04 -23.71 -22.20
N VAL A 116 -57.10 -24.30 -22.94
CA VAL A 116 -56.37 -25.58 -23.04
C VAL A 116 -55.58 -25.46 -24.38
N GLN A 117 -54.50 -26.24 -24.49
CA GLN A 117 -53.80 -26.67 -25.73
C GLN A 117 -52.69 -25.79 -26.36
N THR A 118 -51.46 -26.21 -26.07
CA THR A 118 -50.44 -26.78 -26.99
C THR A 118 -50.52 -26.49 -28.49
N SER A 119 -49.37 -26.17 -29.10
CA SER A 119 -48.62 -27.04 -30.04
C SER A 119 -47.91 -26.27 -31.16
N SER A 120 -46.70 -26.74 -31.50
CA SER A 120 -45.92 -26.54 -32.75
C SER A 120 -45.42 -25.12 -33.04
N GLY A 121 -44.13 -24.87 -33.30
CA GLY A 121 -43.12 -25.71 -33.95
C GLY A 121 -43.18 -25.50 -35.46
N ASN A 122 -42.19 -24.81 -36.04
CA ASN A 122 -41.37 -25.32 -37.15
C ASN A 122 -40.34 -24.30 -37.65
N ASP A 123 -39.18 -24.88 -37.96
CA ASP A 123 -37.97 -24.36 -38.59
C ASP A 123 -38.18 -23.73 -39.97
N ILE A 124 -37.25 -22.85 -40.39
CA ILE A 124 -36.72 -22.85 -41.76
C ILE A 124 -35.20 -22.65 -41.74
N LEU A 125 -34.52 -23.65 -42.27
CA LEU A 125 -33.12 -23.74 -42.69
C LEU A 125 -32.97 -23.12 -44.09
N VAL A 126 -31.91 -22.33 -44.34
CA VAL A 126 -31.36 -22.17 -45.71
C VAL A 126 -29.82 -22.16 -45.67
N GLN A 127 -29.23 -23.15 -46.33
CA GLN A 127 -27.84 -23.21 -46.78
C GLN A 127 -27.78 -23.04 -48.31
N ASN A 128 -26.59 -22.65 -48.80
CA ASN A 128 -25.97 -22.79 -50.15
C ASN A 128 -25.48 -21.43 -50.69
N LYS A 129 -24.39 -21.28 -51.48
CA LYS A 129 -23.23 -22.10 -51.89
C LYS A 129 -22.33 -21.15 -52.75
N GLN A 130 -21.08 -21.58 -52.97
CA GLN A 130 -19.91 -21.03 -53.69
C GLN A 130 -20.11 -20.40 -55.10
N GLU A 131 -19.04 -19.67 -55.51
CA GLU A 131 -18.32 -19.58 -56.83
C GLU A 131 -18.05 -18.11 -57.21
N GLU A 132 -17.00 -17.64 -57.90
CA GLU A 132 -15.63 -18.03 -58.32
C GLU A 132 -15.06 -16.80 -59.12
N GLY A 133 -13.74 -16.71 -59.36
CA GLY A 133 -13.09 -15.75 -60.30
C GLY A 133 -11.99 -14.87 -59.66
N GLU A 134 -10.66 -15.13 -59.77
CA GLU A 134 -9.73 -14.95 -60.92
C GLU A 134 -9.64 -13.47 -61.39
N ILE A 135 -8.53 -12.76 -61.67
CA ILE A 135 -7.14 -12.96 -62.18
C ILE A 135 -6.35 -11.68 -61.69
N VAL A 136 -5.05 -11.60 -61.37
CA VAL A 136 -3.88 -11.41 -62.27
C VAL A 136 -2.57 -11.38 -61.47
N LYS A 137 -1.60 -12.12 -62.03
CA LYS A 137 -0.20 -12.32 -61.66
C LYS A 137 0.63 -11.05 -61.84
N ASN A 138 1.68 -10.89 -61.03
CA ASN A 138 2.95 -10.37 -61.54
C ASN A 138 4.13 -10.94 -60.76
N ASP A 139 5.00 -11.58 -61.53
CA ASP A 139 6.22 -12.26 -61.13
C ASP A 139 7.32 -11.26 -60.75
N ILE A 140 7.99 -11.48 -59.61
CA ILE A 140 9.35 -10.98 -59.38
C ILE A 140 10.21 -12.14 -58.86
N LYS A 141 11.05 -12.66 -59.75
CA LYS A 141 12.17 -13.57 -59.46
C LYS A 141 13.30 -12.82 -58.76
N ILE A 142 13.75 -13.29 -57.60
CA ILE A 142 15.09 -12.98 -57.05
C ILE A 142 15.69 -14.30 -56.50
N PRO A 143 16.99 -14.57 -56.72
CA PRO A 143 17.52 -15.92 -56.86
C PRO A 143 17.94 -16.57 -55.53
N ILE A 144 17.90 -17.91 -55.58
CA ILE A 144 18.36 -18.87 -54.58
C ILE A 144 19.89 -18.77 -54.44
N ILE A 145 20.37 -18.55 -53.21
CA ILE A 145 21.78 -18.70 -52.82
C ILE A 145 21.86 -19.79 -51.72
N PRO A 146 22.88 -20.67 -51.74
CA PRO A 146 22.78 -22.02 -51.17
C PRO A 146 22.97 -22.12 -49.66
N LYS A 147 22.44 -23.22 -49.11
CA LYS A 147 22.75 -23.80 -47.80
C LYS A 147 24.26 -23.87 -47.58
N GLU A 148 24.76 -23.17 -46.57
CA GLU A 148 25.99 -23.52 -45.88
C GLU A 148 25.76 -23.75 -44.39
N GLU A 149 26.47 -24.76 -43.94
CA GLU A 149 26.39 -25.48 -42.69
C GLU A 149 27.29 -24.78 -41.65
N ILE A 150 26.72 -24.20 -40.59
CA ILE A 150 27.50 -23.73 -39.43
C ILE A 150 26.93 -24.36 -38.16
N LYS A 151 27.44 -25.58 -37.93
CA LYS A 151 27.97 -26.14 -36.69
C LYS A 151 27.41 -25.55 -35.37
N THR A 152 26.57 -26.37 -34.75
CA THR A 152 26.26 -26.41 -33.32
C THR A 152 27.50 -26.15 -32.46
N ILE A 153 27.52 -25.04 -31.72
CA ILE A 153 28.38 -24.89 -30.54
C ILE A 153 27.47 -24.75 -29.32
N SER A 154 27.59 -25.77 -28.49
CA SER A 154 26.98 -25.95 -27.19
C SER A 154 27.49 -24.93 -26.16
N ALA A 155 26.58 -24.55 -25.26
CA ALA A 155 26.83 -24.07 -23.90
C ALA A 155 27.78 -22.88 -23.71
N SER A 156 27.20 -21.67 -23.64
CA SER A 156 27.75 -20.60 -22.81
C SER A 156 27.03 -20.58 -21.46
N THR A 157 27.80 -20.97 -20.43
CA THR A 157 27.68 -20.64 -19.01
C THR A 157 26.76 -19.44 -18.69
N PRO A 158 25.89 -19.51 -17.66
CA PRO A 158 25.07 -18.36 -17.28
C PRO A 158 26.00 -17.20 -16.89
N ILE A 159 25.95 -16.15 -17.71
CA ILE A 159 26.57 -14.85 -17.43
C ILE A 159 25.99 -14.36 -16.09
N PRO A 160 26.81 -13.88 -15.14
CA PRO A 160 26.31 -13.35 -13.89
C PRO A 160 25.34 -12.21 -14.21
N THR A 161 24.10 -12.36 -13.75
CA THR A 161 23.00 -11.41 -13.92
C THR A 161 23.51 -10.01 -13.58
N GLN A 162 23.64 -9.13 -14.58
CA GLN A 162 23.83 -7.70 -14.29
C GLN A 162 22.66 -7.31 -13.37
N GLU A 163 22.97 -6.84 -12.17
CA GLU A 163 21.93 -6.38 -11.25
C GLU A 163 21.19 -5.23 -11.94
N GLU A 164 19.94 -5.48 -12.32
CA GLU A 164 19.17 -4.51 -13.10
C GLU A 164 18.78 -3.34 -12.20
N TYR A 165 19.41 -2.20 -12.44
CA TYR A 165 19.07 -0.94 -11.80
C TYR A 165 18.00 -0.19 -12.61
N LEU A 166 16.93 0.18 -11.93
CA LEU A 166 15.73 0.81 -12.49
C LEU A 166 15.67 2.28 -12.09
N LEU A 167 15.21 3.15 -12.99
CA LEU A 167 15.09 4.58 -12.70
C LEU A 167 13.83 4.87 -11.88
N VAL A 168 13.98 5.60 -10.77
CA VAL A 168 12.84 6.19 -10.04
C VAL A 168 12.38 7.42 -10.79
N THR A 169 11.15 7.37 -11.30
CA THR A 169 10.56 8.44 -12.12
C THR A 169 9.69 9.40 -11.32
N LYS A 170 9.16 8.94 -10.18
CA LYS A 170 8.32 9.76 -9.30
C LYS A 170 8.39 9.27 -7.86
N VAL A 171 8.29 10.20 -6.93
CA VAL A 171 8.03 9.93 -5.52
C VAL A 171 6.62 10.44 -5.21
N VAL A 172 5.73 9.53 -4.82
CA VAL A 172 4.31 9.86 -4.54
C VAL A 172 4.18 10.39 -3.11
N ASP A 173 4.75 9.66 -2.17
CA ASP A 173 4.89 9.99 -0.75
C ASP A 173 6.22 9.36 -0.25
N GLY A 174 6.46 9.38 1.06
CA GLY A 174 7.72 8.86 1.61
C GLY A 174 7.87 7.34 1.57
N ASP A 175 6.79 6.59 1.29
CA ASP A 175 6.79 5.14 1.27
C ASP A 175 6.29 4.50 -0.05
N THR A 176 5.94 5.34 -1.02
CA THR A 176 5.40 4.99 -2.33
C THR A 176 6.11 5.74 -3.44
N ILE A 177 6.66 5.00 -4.40
CA ILE A 177 7.40 5.53 -5.56
C ILE A 177 6.88 4.93 -6.87
N GLU A 178 7.23 5.55 -7.99
CA GLU A 178 7.10 4.97 -9.32
C GLU A 178 8.48 4.74 -9.93
N VAL A 179 8.65 3.57 -10.53
CA VAL A 179 9.90 3.10 -11.14
C VAL A 179 9.66 2.68 -12.58
N MET A 180 10.60 2.99 -13.46
CA MET A 180 10.53 2.59 -14.87
C MET A 180 10.99 1.14 -15.03
N ILE A 181 10.05 0.25 -15.33
CA ILE A 181 10.28 -1.18 -15.58
C ILE A 181 9.79 -1.50 -16.98
N ASN A 182 10.68 -2.00 -17.85
CA ASN A 182 10.35 -2.36 -19.24
C ASN A 182 9.60 -1.24 -20.01
N GLY A 183 10.00 0.02 -19.80
CA GLY A 183 9.39 1.19 -20.44
C GLY A 183 8.04 1.65 -19.87
N LYS A 184 7.60 1.09 -18.74
CA LYS A 184 6.36 1.48 -18.03
C LYS A 184 6.66 1.95 -16.61
N ASN A 185 5.88 2.91 -16.11
CA ASN A 185 5.95 3.31 -14.71
C ASN A 185 5.14 2.32 -13.86
N GLU A 186 5.82 1.58 -12.99
CA GLU A 186 5.21 0.68 -12.00
C GLU A 186 5.20 1.35 -10.63
N LYS A 187 4.05 1.33 -9.95
CA LYS A 187 3.92 1.82 -8.57
C LYS A 187 4.45 0.78 -7.59
N LEU A 188 5.17 1.27 -6.58
CA LEU A 188 5.85 0.46 -5.60
C LEU A 188 5.57 0.99 -4.20
N ARG A 189 5.16 0.12 -3.28
CA ARG A 189 5.03 0.37 -1.84
C ARG A 189 6.21 -0.26 -1.11
N LEU A 190 6.93 0.54 -0.35
CA LEU A 190 8.09 0.11 0.41
C LEU A 190 7.68 -0.87 1.51
N LEU A 191 8.32 -2.04 1.55
CA LEU A 191 8.15 -3.00 2.62
C LEU A 191 8.70 -2.45 3.95
N GLY A 192 7.93 -2.59 5.03
CA GLY A 192 8.37 -2.28 6.39
C GLY A 192 8.35 -0.80 6.79
N VAL A 193 7.93 0.09 5.89
CA VAL A 193 7.99 1.55 6.07
C VAL A 193 6.57 2.11 6.09
N ASP A 194 6.28 3.06 6.98
CA ASP A 194 5.06 3.86 6.92
C ASP A 194 5.40 5.32 7.22
N THR A 195 5.08 6.21 6.28
CA THR A 195 5.37 7.64 6.43
C THR A 195 4.10 8.41 6.77
N PRO A 196 4.20 9.49 7.57
CA PRO A 196 3.03 10.31 7.88
C PRO A 196 2.36 10.81 6.59
N GLU A 197 1.04 10.65 6.52
CA GLU A 197 0.24 10.86 5.31
C GLU A 197 0.26 12.32 4.85
N THR A 198 0.40 12.55 3.53
CA THR A 198 0.45 13.90 2.94
C THR A 198 -0.50 14.13 1.79
N VAL A 199 -1.02 13.05 1.19
CA VAL A 199 -1.68 13.10 -0.12
C VAL A 199 -3.12 12.59 -0.09
N ASP A 200 -3.61 12.02 1.01
CA ASP A 200 -5.04 11.68 1.13
C ASP A 200 -5.88 12.97 1.30
N PRO A 201 -6.66 13.39 0.28
CA PRO A 201 -7.48 14.60 0.35
C PRO A 201 -8.61 14.53 1.40
N ARG A 202 -8.82 13.36 2.02
CA ARG A 202 -9.82 13.13 3.07
C ARG A 202 -9.24 13.22 4.48
N LYS A 203 -7.91 13.39 4.60
CA LYS A 203 -7.21 13.48 5.88
C LYS A 203 -6.41 14.77 5.97
N SER A 204 -6.29 15.32 7.18
CA SER A 204 -5.30 16.36 7.44
C SER A 204 -3.91 15.81 7.17
N VAL A 205 -3.04 16.61 6.56
CA VAL A 205 -1.61 16.29 6.46
C VAL A 205 -1.10 15.95 7.85
N GLU A 206 -0.61 14.73 8.02
CA GLU A 206 -0.08 14.28 9.29
C GLU A 206 1.23 15.04 9.56
N CYS A 207 1.49 15.30 10.85
CA CYS A 207 2.71 15.98 11.24
C CYS A 207 3.93 15.29 10.61
N PHE A 208 4.85 16.09 10.08
CA PHE A 208 6.09 15.65 9.46
C PHE A 208 5.96 14.93 8.11
N GLY A 209 4.75 14.75 7.59
CA GLY A 209 4.57 14.05 6.31
C GLY A 209 5.25 14.75 5.14
N LYS A 210 5.20 16.10 5.11
CA LYS A 210 5.79 16.90 4.03
C LYS A 210 7.30 16.75 4.02
N GLU A 211 7.91 16.77 5.20
CA GLU A 211 9.33 16.55 5.43
C GLU A 211 9.76 15.16 4.98
N SER A 212 9.00 14.12 5.31
CA SER A 212 9.24 12.74 4.85
C SER A 212 9.18 12.62 3.33
N SER A 213 8.14 13.19 2.70
CA SER A 213 7.98 13.16 1.24
C SER A 213 9.08 13.95 0.52
N ASN A 214 9.47 15.11 1.06
CA ASN A 214 10.58 15.90 0.52
C ASN A 214 11.91 15.13 0.64
N LYS A 215 12.12 14.43 1.76
CA LYS A 215 13.34 13.63 1.94
C LYS A 215 13.39 12.45 0.98
N ALA A 216 12.26 11.80 0.74
CA ALA A 216 12.16 10.75 -0.26
C ALA A 216 12.49 11.27 -1.67
N ASN A 217 11.96 12.45 -2.04
CA ASN A 217 12.32 13.10 -3.29
C ASN A 217 13.83 13.37 -3.39
N GLU A 218 14.46 13.91 -2.35
CA GLU A 218 15.91 14.18 -2.33
C GLU A 218 16.74 12.91 -2.55
N VAL A 219 16.34 11.81 -1.92
CA VAL A 219 17.16 10.59 -1.87
C VAL A 219 16.89 9.64 -3.04
N LEU A 220 15.66 9.62 -3.58
CA LEU A 220 15.25 8.64 -4.58
C LEU A 220 14.95 9.24 -5.96
N LEU A 221 14.45 10.46 -6.08
CA LEU A 221 14.00 10.99 -7.37
C LEU A 221 15.18 11.05 -8.37
N ASN A 222 14.94 10.58 -9.59
CA ASN A 222 15.94 10.49 -10.66
C ASN A 222 17.18 9.65 -10.29
N LYS A 223 17.08 8.77 -9.28
CA LYS A 223 18.12 7.81 -8.92
C LYS A 223 17.81 6.43 -9.49
N LYS A 224 18.87 5.68 -9.72
CA LYS A 224 18.83 4.27 -10.07
C LYS A 224 18.74 3.41 -8.81
N VAL A 225 17.82 2.45 -8.81
CA VAL A 225 17.56 1.57 -7.68
C VAL A 225 17.42 0.12 -8.11
N LYS A 226 17.90 -0.79 -7.27
CA LYS A 226 17.63 -2.21 -7.32
C LYS A 226 16.44 -2.53 -6.43
N LEU A 227 15.53 -3.34 -6.96
CA LEU A 227 14.32 -3.76 -6.26
C LEU A 227 14.49 -5.21 -5.80
N VAL A 228 14.20 -5.46 -4.53
CA VAL A 228 14.31 -6.81 -3.95
C VAL A 228 12.96 -7.21 -3.35
N SER A 229 12.42 -8.35 -3.77
CA SER A 229 11.20 -8.93 -3.21
C SER A 229 11.47 -9.62 -1.88
N ASP A 230 10.41 -9.82 -1.10
CA ASP A 230 10.44 -10.63 0.10
C ASP A 230 9.48 -11.81 -0.06
N GLU A 231 9.99 -13.04 -0.06
CA GLU A 231 9.19 -14.27 -0.19
C GLU A 231 8.23 -14.46 0.99
N THR A 232 8.53 -13.85 2.13
CA THR A 232 7.62 -13.84 3.27
C THR A 232 6.44 -12.90 3.04
N GLN A 233 6.42 -12.06 2.01
CA GLN A 233 5.35 -11.09 1.72
C GLN A 233 4.68 -11.38 0.38
N GLY A 234 3.57 -10.70 0.10
CA GLY A 234 2.96 -10.74 -1.23
C GLY A 234 3.84 -10.00 -2.25
N ASP A 235 3.70 -10.34 -3.53
CA ASP A 235 4.40 -9.61 -4.59
C ASP A 235 3.82 -8.20 -4.80
N LYS A 236 2.50 -8.08 -4.72
CA LYS A 236 1.73 -6.84 -4.82
C LYS A 236 0.77 -6.71 -3.65
N ASP A 237 0.41 -5.48 -3.31
CA ASP A 237 -0.67 -5.21 -2.35
C ASP A 237 -2.06 -5.24 -3.01
N LYS A 238 -3.11 -5.01 -2.21
CA LYS A 238 -4.51 -4.98 -2.69
C LYS A 238 -4.82 -3.86 -3.69
N TYR A 239 -3.93 -2.89 -3.83
CA TYR A 239 -4.03 -1.77 -4.79
C TYR A 239 -3.18 -2.00 -6.04
N GLY A 240 -2.54 -3.18 -6.16
CA GLY A 240 -1.71 -3.55 -7.31
C GLY A 240 -0.29 -2.97 -7.29
N ARG A 241 0.12 -2.32 -6.19
CA ARG A 241 1.49 -1.77 -6.03
C ARG A 241 2.46 -2.89 -5.72
N LEU A 242 3.63 -2.89 -6.35
CA LEU A 242 4.70 -3.84 -6.04
C LEU A 242 5.20 -3.65 -4.61
N LEU A 243 5.43 -4.74 -3.89
CA LEU A 243 5.99 -4.72 -2.54
C LEU A 243 7.48 -5.06 -2.62
N ARG A 244 8.34 -4.08 -2.33
CA ARG A 244 9.80 -4.22 -2.52
C ARG A 244 10.61 -3.50 -1.45
N TYR A 245 11.82 -4.00 -1.27
CA TYR A 245 12.95 -3.28 -0.72
C TYR A 245 13.67 -2.53 -1.84
N VAL A 246 14.17 -1.34 -1.52
CA VAL A 246 14.83 -0.43 -2.46
C VAL A 246 16.27 -0.20 -2.03
N TYR A 247 17.21 -0.59 -2.89
CA TYR A 247 18.63 -0.33 -2.74
C TYR A 247 19.06 0.67 -3.82
N ARG A 248 19.64 1.79 -3.43
CA ARG A 248 20.25 2.71 -4.39
C ARG A 248 21.54 2.14 -4.94
N GLU A 249 21.95 2.62 -6.12
CA GLU A 249 23.21 2.23 -6.78
C GLU A 249 24.46 2.49 -5.92
N ASP A 250 24.41 3.48 -5.01
CA ASP A 250 25.47 3.77 -4.04
C ASP A 250 25.43 2.91 -2.77
N GLY A 251 24.59 1.86 -2.74
CA GLY A 251 24.50 0.92 -1.63
C GLY A 251 23.56 1.34 -0.50
N VAL A 252 22.90 2.49 -0.59
CA VAL A 252 21.94 2.93 0.44
C VAL A 252 20.70 2.05 0.40
N PHE A 253 20.45 1.31 1.49
CA PHE A 253 19.20 0.59 1.71
C PHE A 253 18.12 1.55 2.22
N TYR A 254 17.31 2.06 1.29
CA TYR A 254 16.42 3.18 1.55
C TYR A 254 15.37 2.90 2.63
N ASN A 255 14.75 1.71 2.62
CA ASN A 255 13.71 1.34 3.57
C ASN A 255 14.17 1.44 5.03
N LYS A 256 15.40 0.98 5.32
CA LYS A 256 15.99 1.14 6.65
C LYS A 256 16.39 2.59 6.89
N TRP A 257 17.05 3.20 5.91
CA TRP A 257 17.61 4.55 6.01
C TRP A 257 16.53 5.59 6.40
N ILE A 258 15.34 5.54 5.79
CA ILE A 258 14.26 6.49 6.07
C ILE A 258 13.74 6.37 7.51
N ILE A 259 13.66 5.16 8.06
CA ILE A 259 13.26 4.89 9.44
C ILE A 259 14.36 5.35 10.41
N GLU A 260 15.61 4.96 10.13
CA GLU A 260 16.78 5.29 10.96
C GLU A 260 17.01 6.80 11.09
N ASN A 261 16.64 7.58 10.07
CA ASN A 261 16.74 9.04 10.08
C ASN A 261 15.46 9.73 10.61
N GLY A 262 14.48 8.98 11.11
CA GLY A 262 13.28 9.53 11.75
C GLY A 262 12.26 10.13 10.79
N TYR A 263 12.24 9.71 9.53
CA TYR A 263 11.25 10.15 8.52
C TYR A 263 10.11 9.17 8.33
N ALA A 264 10.17 7.99 8.95
CA ALA A 264 9.15 6.96 8.85
C ALA A 264 9.04 6.13 10.12
N HIS A 265 7.88 5.52 10.30
CA HIS A 265 7.63 4.46 11.27
C HIS A 265 8.00 3.09 10.69
N GLU A 266 8.33 2.16 11.57
CA GLU A 266 8.34 0.74 11.21
C GLU A 266 6.89 0.28 11.03
N TYR A 267 6.63 -0.47 9.95
CA TYR A 267 5.30 -0.97 9.65
C TYR A 267 5.27 -2.46 9.36
N THR A 268 4.68 -3.19 10.30
CA THR A 268 4.35 -4.60 10.14
C THR A 268 2.85 -4.75 9.92
N TYR A 269 2.46 -5.19 8.72
CA TYR A 269 1.05 -5.40 8.41
C TYR A 269 0.46 -6.65 9.10
N ASN A 270 0.83 -7.85 8.65
CA ASN A 270 0.22 -9.11 9.11
C ASN A 270 1.24 -10.13 9.65
N LYS A 271 2.34 -10.32 8.91
CA LYS A 271 3.38 -11.31 9.19
C LYS A 271 4.74 -10.64 9.20
N PRO A 272 5.69 -11.09 10.03
CA PRO A 272 7.06 -10.57 10.02
C PRO A 272 7.66 -10.65 8.61
N TYR A 273 8.35 -9.57 8.23
CA TYR A 273 9.15 -9.51 7.00
C TYR A 273 10.63 -9.68 7.34
N LYS A 274 11.45 -9.95 6.32
CA LYS A 274 12.87 -10.33 6.46
C LYS A 274 13.68 -9.39 7.37
N PHE A 275 13.46 -8.07 7.27
CA PHE A 275 14.24 -7.05 7.99
C PHE A 275 13.50 -6.43 9.19
N GLN A 276 12.41 -7.04 9.67
CA GLN A 276 11.58 -6.44 10.72
C GLN A 276 12.36 -6.08 11.99
N THR A 277 13.20 -6.98 12.47
CA THR A 277 14.01 -6.74 13.68
C THR A 277 14.94 -5.54 13.50
N GLU A 278 15.57 -5.42 12.33
CA GLU A 278 16.48 -4.31 12.03
C GLU A 278 15.73 -2.98 11.95
N PHE A 279 14.53 -2.97 11.38
CA PHE A 279 13.73 -1.75 11.22
C PHE A 279 13.17 -1.28 12.56
N LYS A 280 12.73 -2.21 13.43
CA LYS A 280 12.33 -1.89 14.80
C LYS A 280 13.48 -1.29 15.60
N GLN A 281 14.69 -1.84 15.43
CA GLN A 281 15.87 -1.29 16.09
C GLN A 281 16.27 0.08 15.53
N ALA A 282 16.14 0.29 14.21
CA ALA A 282 16.37 1.58 13.58
C ALA A 282 15.37 2.64 14.09
N GLU A 283 14.08 2.29 14.18
CA GLU A 283 13.06 3.18 14.72
C GLU A 283 13.31 3.52 16.18
N LYS A 284 13.66 2.52 17.00
CA LYS A 284 14.04 2.73 18.40
C LYS A 284 15.22 3.71 18.51
N THR A 285 16.24 3.54 17.68
CA THR A 285 17.41 4.42 17.65
C THR A 285 17.01 5.84 17.25
N ALA A 286 16.15 6.01 16.24
CA ALA A 286 15.65 7.32 15.83
C ALA A 286 14.84 8.01 16.94
N ARG A 287 14.03 7.25 17.69
CA ARG A 287 13.27 7.73 18.86
C ARG A 287 14.19 8.20 19.98
N GLU A 288 15.15 7.38 20.37
CA GLU A 288 16.10 7.68 21.46
C GLU A 288 16.95 8.92 21.16
N ASN A 289 17.28 9.13 19.88
CA ASN A 289 18.03 10.29 19.41
C ASN A 289 17.13 11.48 18.99
N GLN A 290 15.81 11.39 19.19
CA GLN A 290 14.84 12.45 18.88
C GLN A 290 14.94 12.97 17.43
N LEU A 291 15.18 12.06 16.48
CA LEU A 291 15.37 12.40 15.07
C LEU A 291 14.02 12.62 14.36
N GLY A 292 13.95 13.62 13.51
CA GLY A 292 12.81 13.87 12.62
C GLY A 292 11.48 13.93 13.37
N LEU A 293 10.54 13.05 13.02
CA LEU A 293 9.20 12.97 13.62
C LEU A 293 9.21 12.65 15.13
N TRP A 294 10.33 12.15 15.65
CA TRP A 294 10.51 11.86 17.07
C TRP A 294 10.99 13.05 17.90
N SER A 295 11.29 14.18 17.24
CA SER A 295 11.67 15.40 17.95
C SER A 295 10.46 15.99 18.70
N PRO A 296 10.59 16.30 20.00
CA PRO A 296 9.48 16.80 20.81
C PRO A 296 8.93 18.15 20.32
N GLU A 297 9.70 18.92 19.55
CA GLU A 297 9.32 20.24 19.06
C GLU A 297 8.54 20.20 17.73
N ILE A 298 8.50 19.04 17.06
CA ILE A 298 7.98 18.92 15.70
C ILE A 298 6.50 18.55 15.69
N CYS A 299 6.11 17.50 16.42
CA CYS A 299 4.73 16.99 16.42
C CYS A 299 3.93 17.25 17.68
N ASN A 300 4.57 17.76 18.74
CA ASN A 300 3.90 18.22 19.96
C ASN A 300 3.86 19.74 20.03
N ILE A 301 3.49 20.41 18.94
CA ILE A 301 3.06 21.80 19.06
C ILE A 301 1.70 21.73 19.76
N PRO A 302 1.56 22.12 21.05
CA PRO A 302 0.23 22.34 21.59
C PRO A 302 -0.46 23.28 20.63
N ILE A 303 -1.71 22.97 20.26
CA ILE A 303 -2.56 23.92 19.57
C ILE A 303 -2.61 25.13 20.50
N MET A 304 -1.69 26.09 20.34
CA MET A 304 -1.83 27.41 20.88
C MET A 304 -3.09 27.88 20.18
N GLN A 305 -4.16 27.91 20.95
CA GLN A 305 -5.47 28.37 20.56
C GLN A 305 -5.28 29.50 19.57
N GLU A 306 -5.95 29.36 18.42
CA GLU A 306 -6.09 30.39 17.41
C GLU A 306 -5.97 31.75 18.08
N VAL A 307 -4.80 32.39 17.96
CA VAL A 307 -4.68 33.77 18.39
C VAL A 307 -5.73 34.46 17.53
N PRO A 308 -6.76 35.08 18.10
CA PRO A 308 -7.78 35.73 17.30
C PRO A 308 -7.03 36.66 16.38
N VAL A 309 -7.09 36.38 15.07
CA VAL A 309 -6.61 37.26 14.03
C VAL A 309 -7.48 38.49 14.19
N THR A 310 -7.01 39.40 15.04
CA THR A 310 -7.58 40.72 15.16
C THR A 310 -7.23 41.34 13.83
N THR A 311 -8.23 41.38 12.96
CA THR A 311 -8.21 42.04 11.66
C THR A 311 -7.47 43.35 11.85
N ILE A 312 -6.24 43.43 11.36
CA ILE A 312 -5.54 44.70 11.25
C ILE A 312 -6.31 45.41 10.14
N ASN A 313 -7.31 46.18 10.55
CA ASN A 313 -7.94 47.16 9.70
C ASN A 313 -6.82 48.09 9.25
N THR A 314 -6.41 47.95 7.99
CA THR A 314 -5.66 48.95 7.23
C THR A 314 -6.47 50.24 7.26
N THR A 315 -6.24 51.03 8.31
CA THR A 315 -6.61 52.43 8.36
C THR A 315 -5.32 53.18 8.21
N THR A 316 -5.15 53.74 7.02
CA THR A 316 -4.18 54.76 6.67
C THR A 316 -4.15 55.81 7.79
N SER A 317 -3.09 55.80 8.59
CA SER A 317 -2.71 56.92 9.43
C SER A 317 -1.21 57.08 9.32
N ASN A 318 -0.83 58.21 8.73
CA ASN A 318 0.54 58.67 8.56
C ASN A 318 1.29 58.67 9.90
N GLN A 319 2.28 57.78 10.03
CA GLN A 319 3.56 58.13 10.64
C GLN A 319 4.71 57.57 9.81
N GLN A 320 5.61 58.47 9.41
CA GLN A 320 6.75 58.27 8.54
C GLN A 320 7.97 57.73 9.33
N VAL A 321 8.59 56.67 8.78
CA VAL A 321 10.05 56.38 8.76
C VAL A 321 10.66 55.79 10.05
N THR A 322 11.38 54.66 10.04
CA THR A 322 12.29 54.13 9.00
C THR A 322 11.87 52.80 8.38
N GLY A 323 11.74 52.78 7.05
CA GLY A 323 11.49 51.57 6.26
C GLY A 323 12.67 50.61 6.34
N GLY A 324 12.51 49.55 7.13
CA GLY A 324 13.42 48.41 7.17
C GLY A 324 12.70 47.19 6.66
N HIS A 325 13.19 46.62 5.57
CA HIS A 325 12.72 45.32 5.09
C HIS A 325 13.04 44.24 6.13
N ILE A 326 12.10 43.33 6.37
CA ILE A 326 12.36 42.10 7.12
C ILE A 326 12.84 41.04 6.14
N PHE A 327 13.96 40.39 6.46
CA PHE A 327 14.52 39.30 5.68
C PHE A 327 14.36 37.98 6.42
N TYR A 328 13.96 36.95 5.71
CA TYR A 328 13.71 35.61 6.24
C TYR A 328 14.73 34.62 5.67
N THR A 329 15.24 33.70 6.49
CA THR A 329 16.13 32.63 6.03
C THR A 329 15.86 31.36 6.82
N SER A 330 16.23 30.22 6.26
CA SER A 330 16.24 28.96 7.00
C SER A 330 17.61 28.70 7.61
N ARG A 331 17.65 28.36 8.90
CA ARG A 331 18.83 27.88 9.62
C ARG A 331 19.34 26.52 9.13
N HIS A 332 18.59 25.84 8.27
CA HIS A 332 18.98 24.54 7.76
C HIS A 332 20.30 24.64 6.97
N TYR A 333 21.25 23.74 7.22
CA TYR A 333 22.61 23.81 6.66
C TYR A 333 22.65 23.75 5.12
N LYS A 334 21.63 23.16 4.48
CA LYS A 334 21.48 23.13 3.01
C LYS A 334 20.75 24.33 2.42
N SER A 335 20.13 25.18 3.24
CA SER A 335 19.49 26.39 2.72
C SER A 335 20.59 27.34 2.25
N VAL A 336 20.47 27.83 1.01
CA VAL A 336 21.38 28.83 0.43
C VAL A 336 20.68 30.16 0.13
N LEU A 337 19.38 30.24 0.43
CA LEU A 337 18.53 31.38 0.07
C LEU A 337 18.05 32.13 1.32
N TYR A 338 17.93 33.45 1.17
CA TYR A 338 17.15 34.31 2.06
C TYR A 338 16.17 35.16 1.24
N TYR A 339 15.08 35.57 1.86
CA TYR A 339 13.88 36.11 1.24
C TYR A 339 13.56 37.47 1.86
N CYS A 340 12.95 38.36 1.10
CA CYS A 340 12.42 39.64 1.55
C CYS A 340 10.97 39.48 2.02
N ASP A 341 10.53 40.39 2.88
CA ASP A 341 9.16 40.47 3.39
C ASP A 341 8.09 40.64 2.31
N THR A 342 8.44 41.28 1.19
CA THR A 342 7.55 41.44 0.03
C THR A 342 7.32 40.16 -0.77
N ASP A 343 8.09 39.09 -0.53
CA ASP A 343 7.99 37.81 -1.24
C ASP A 343 7.40 36.71 -0.34
N LEU A 344 6.13 36.35 -0.55
CA LEU A 344 5.43 35.36 0.26
C LEU A 344 6.03 33.94 0.20
N THR A 345 6.99 33.66 -0.68
CA THR A 345 7.66 32.34 -0.73
C THR A 345 8.39 32.00 0.56
N TRP A 346 8.79 32.97 1.38
CA TRP A 346 9.36 32.70 2.71
C TRP A 346 8.39 31.95 3.63
N GLN A 347 7.08 32.07 3.42
CA GLN A 347 6.06 31.37 4.21
C GLN A 347 6.06 29.86 3.95
N SER A 348 6.69 29.42 2.86
CA SER A 348 6.90 28.00 2.56
C SER A 348 8.08 27.39 3.32
N LEU A 349 8.91 28.22 3.98
CA LEU A 349 10.00 27.74 4.81
C LEU A 349 9.45 27.06 6.07
N SER A 350 10.12 25.99 6.48
CA SER A 350 9.80 25.30 7.73
C SER A 350 9.95 26.26 8.92
N LYS A 351 8.86 26.45 9.67
CA LYS A 351 8.79 27.40 10.79
C LYS A 351 9.84 27.14 11.88
N SER A 352 10.25 25.89 12.09
CA SER A 352 11.27 25.51 13.08
C SER A 352 12.68 26.01 12.72
N TYR A 353 12.97 26.13 11.42
CA TYR A 353 14.23 26.65 10.92
C TYR A 353 14.14 28.12 10.50
N LEU A 354 12.96 28.73 10.52
CA LEU A 354 12.77 30.10 10.10
C LEU A 354 13.42 31.07 11.09
N GLU A 355 14.27 31.95 10.58
CA GLU A 355 14.78 33.11 11.30
C GLU A 355 14.51 34.37 10.48
N SER A 356 14.26 35.49 11.16
CA SER A 356 14.05 36.80 10.56
C SER A 356 15.10 37.81 11.02
N TYR A 357 15.38 38.78 10.15
CA TYR A 357 16.38 39.83 10.33
C TYR A 357 15.84 41.15 9.82
N THR A 358 16.15 42.26 10.50
CA THR A 358 15.74 43.60 10.07
C THR A 358 16.73 44.26 9.10
N SER A 359 17.82 43.57 8.75
CA SER A 359 18.84 44.02 7.80
C SER A 359 19.58 42.84 7.16
N THR A 360 19.88 42.95 5.87
CA THR A 360 20.72 41.98 5.14
C THR A 360 22.12 41.89 5.73
N THR A 361 22.65 42.98 6.30
CA THR A 361 23.99 42.98 6.91
C THR A 361 24.03 42.08 8.13
N ALA A 362 23.01 42.16 9.01
CA ALA A 362 22.92 41.29 10.19
C ALA A 362 22.72 39.81 9.79
N LEU A 363 21.96 39.56 8.73
CA LEU A 363 21.76 38.21 8.19
C LEU A 363 23.05 37.64 7.63
N LEU A 364 23.74 38.36 6.75
CA LEU A 364 24.96 37.89 6.07
C LEU A 364 26.16 37.85 6.99
N GLN A 365 26.19 38.64 8.07
CA GLN A 365 27.18 38.49 9.14
C GLN A 365 27.07 37.11 9.83
N LYS A 366 25.85 36.60 10.02
CA LYS A 366 25.61 35.28 10.63
C LYS A 366 25.62 34.14 9.60
N TYR A 367 25.23 34.41 8.36
CA TYR A 367 25.17 33.44 7.27
C TYR A 367 25.79 33.98 5.97
N PRO A 368 27.13 34.02 5.87
CA PRO A 368 27.82 34.69 4.76
C PRO A 368 27.64 33.99 3.40
N THR A 369 27.20 32.74 3.38
CA THR A 369 26.99 31.94 2.16
C THR A 369 25.58 32.04 1.58
N LYS A 370 24.69 32.81 2.20
CA LYS A 370 23.30 32.95 1.74
C LYS A 370 23.20 33.94 0.58
N THR A 371 22.27 33.68 -0.32
CA THR A 371 22.01 34.48 -1.53
C THR A 371 20.55 34.94 -1.55
N LEU A 372 20.30 36.14 -2.09
CA LEU A 372 18.96 36.72 -2.13
C LEU A 372 18.10 35.96 -3.16
N HIS A 373 16.89 35.60 -2.76
CA HIS A 373 15.92 34.97 -3.65
C HIS A 373 15.57 35.91 -4.82
N GLU A 374 15.48 35.37 -6.05
CA GLU A 374 15.34 36.15 -7.29
C GLU A 374 14.20 37.20 -7.29
N PRO A 375 13.00 36.90 -6.78
CA PRO A 375 11.89 37.87 -6.69
C PRO A 375 12.15 39.07 -5.76
N CYS A 376 13.22 39.02 -4.97
CA CYS A 376 13.62 40.08 -4.05
C CYS A 376 14.81 40.91 -4.57
N LYS A 377 15.38 40.55 -5.73
CA LYS A 377 16.39 41.35 -6.43
C LYS A 377 15.72 42.41 -7.28
#